data_AF-A0A7C1I957-F1
#
_entry.id   AF-A0A7C1I957-F1
#
_cell.length_a   1.000
_cell.length_b   1.000
_cell.length_c   1.000
_cell.angle_alpha   90.00
_cell.angle_beta   90.00
_cell.angle_gamma   90.00
#
_symmetry.space_group_name_H-M   'P 1'
#
loop_
_entity.id
_entity.type
_entity.pdbx_description
1 polymer ?
#
loop_
_entity_poly.entity_id
_entity_poly.type
_entity_poly.pdbx_seq_one_letter_code
_entity_poly.pdbx_strand_id
1 'polypeptide(L)'
;MSKTKDEIRERALGAILSAAFFSVESAVIIALAILLFGVGPQPFEWWQQWYWLIFGALAEAIYLGVTVTDPKAAQHAVDRMLTERYDPRDIRNPVARERLKRALEYRRLIGEAAQRHIGPMRTSIESTASEINAWIEQIYLLAKRMDMFEENAIIARDRRLVPQDLANLRRRLEVERDPGVRAELEEAIQTKETQLANLRSLENNIKRADIQLDHTLSALGTVYAQMQLIDSKDLDSGRAQRLQTEIRDEVLSLQDTLLAIDEVQQYSASHSR
;
A
#
# COMPACT_ATOMS: atom_id res chain seq x y z
N MET A 1 4.33 -8.50 -15.66
CA MET A 1 4.16 -8.06 -14.26
C MET A 1 4.05 -9.20 -13.23
N SER A 2 4.35 -10.48 -13.54
CA SER A 2 4.33 -11.55 -12.51
C SER A 2 5.65 -11.71 -11.75
N LYS A 3 6.81 -11.38 -12.36
CA LYS A 3 8.13 -11.60 -11.73
C LYS A 3 8.36 -10.83 -10.43
N THR A 4 7.82 -9.62 -10.29
CA THR A 4 8.01 -8.79 -9.09
C THR A 4 7.19 -9.26 -7.89
N LYS A 5 6.05 -9.92 -8.11
CA LYS A 5 5.21 -10.48 -7.03
C LYS A 5 5.83 -11.75 -6.44
N ASP A 6 6.47 -12.56 -7.27
CA ASP A 6 7.17 -13.77 -6.83
C ASP A 6 8.46 -13.43 -6.06
N GLU A 7 9.25 -12.44 -6.52
CA GLU A 7 10.46 -11.99 -5.80
C GLU A 7 10.17 -11.42 -4.40
N ILE A 8 9.08 -10.67 -4.25
CA ILE A 8 8.69 -10.09 -2.95
C ILE A 8 8.17 -11.18 -2.01
N ARG A 9 7.43 -12.17 -2.52
CA ARG A 9 6.95 -13.32 -1.75
C ARG A 9 8.11 -14.23 -1.32
N GLU A 10 9.10 -14.44 -2.18
CA GLU A 10 10.29 -15.26 -1.91
C GLU A 10 11.22 -14.60 -0.87
N ARG A 11 11.41 -13.27 -0.95
CA ARG A 11 12.18 -12.51 0.06
C ARG A 11 11.46 -12.39 1.40
N ALA A 12 10.12 -12.28 1.40
CA ALA A 12 9.32 -12.29 2.62
C ALA A 12 9.33 -13.66 3.31
N LEU A 13 9.28 -14.75 2.54
CA LEU A 13 9.46 -16.11 3.07
C LEU A 13 10.87 -16.30 3.65
N GLY A 14 11.90 -15.75 3.01
CA GLY A 14 13.26 -15.76 3.54
C GLY A 14 13.42 -14.99 4.86
N ALA A 15 12.74 -13.84 5.01
CA ALA A 15 12.76 -13.04 6.23
C ALA A 15 11.92 -13.65 7.37
N ILE A 16 10.82 -14.34 7.05
CA ILE A 16 10.00 -15.08 8.02
C ILE A 16 10.73 -16.33 8.50
N LEU A 17 11.45 -17.03 7.61
CA LEU A 17 12.28 -18.18 7.97
C LEU A 17 13.49 -17.77 8.84
N SER A 18 14.11 -16.62 8.58
CA SER A 18 15.23 -16.13 9.40
C SER A 18 14.77 -15.62 10.77
N ALA A 19 13.60 -14.98 10.86
CA ALA A 19 13.01 -14.56 12.13
C ALA A 19 12.50 -15.74 12.98
N ALA A 20 12.02 -16.82 12.35
CA ALA A 20 11.59 -18.04 13.05
C ALA A 20 12.78 -18.83 13.63
N PHE A 21 13.92 -18.85 12.94
CA PHE A 21 15.17 -19.48 13.40
C PHE A 21 15.80 -18.79 14.62
N PHE A 22 15.41 -17.54 14.91
CA PHE A 22 15.88 -16.75 16.07
C PHE A 22 14.80 -16.55 17.14
N SER A 23 13.73 -17.36 17.13
CA SER A 23 12.75 -17.40 18.22
C SER A 23 13.35 -18.08 19.46
N VAL A 24 13.04 -17.57 20.66
CA VAL A 24 13.51 -18.15 21.93
C VAL A 24 13.01 -19.60 22.08
N GLU A 25 11.88 -19.95 21.47
CA GLU A 25 11.37 -21.32 21.42
C GLU A 25 12.22 -22.27 20.54
N SER A 26 12.76 -21.82 19.39
CA SER A 26 13.69 -22.61 18.56
C SER A 26 15.01 -22.85 19.30
N ALA A 27 15.51 -21.85 20.03
CA ALA A 27 16.72 -22.00 20.85
C ALA A 27 16.59 -23.08 21.94
N VAL A 28 15.40 -23.26 22.53
CA VAL A 28 15.13 -24.32 23.52
C VAL A 28 15.11 -25.71 22.87
N ILE A 29 14.51 -25.85 21.69
CA ILE A 29 14.46 -27.14 20.96
C ILE A 29 15.86 -27.53 20.47
N ILE A 30 16.63 -26.58 19.92
CA ILE A 30 18.01 -26.77 19.51
C ILE A 30 18.90 -27.08 20.72
N ALA A 31 18.76 -26.36 21.83
CA ALA A 31 19.52 -26.63 23.06
C ALA A 31 19.17 -28.01 23.65
N LEU A 32 17.89 -28.41 23.64
CA LEU A 32 17.45 -29.73 24.09
C LEU A 32 17.98 -30.85 23.18
N ALA A 33 17.99 -30.64 21.86
CA ALA A 33 18.55 -31.59 20.90
C ALA A 33 20.07 -31.76 21.07
N ILE A 34 20.81 -30.67 21.31
CA ILE A 34 22.25 -30.70 21.58
C ILE A 34 22.54 -31.39 22.92
N LEU A 35 21.73 -31.15 23.95
CA LEU A 35 21.88 -31.74 25.27
C LEU A 35 21.57 -33.25 25.25
N LEU A 36 20.53 -33.67 24.51
CA LEU A 36 20.21 -35.08 24.27
C LEU A 36 21.23 -35.78 23.36
N PHE A 37 21.88 -35.06 22.44
CA PHE A 37 22.99 -35.60 21.66
C PHE A 37 24.21 -35.93 22.53
N GLY A 38 24.53 -35.09 23.52
CA GLY A 38 25.70 -35.28 24.40
C GLY A 38 25.50 -36.24 25.58
N VAL A 39 24.28 -36.32 26.14
CA VAL A 39 24.00 -37.03 27.41
C VAL A 39 22.80 -37.99 27.32
N GLY A 40 22.09 -38.02 26.18
CA GLY A 40 20.83 -38.77 26.05
C GLY A 40 21.02 -40.28 26.15
N PRO A 41 20.15 -41.00 26.89
CA PRO A 41 20.19 -42.46 26.93
C PRO A 41 19.98 -43.05 25.53
N GLN A 42 20.58 -44.21 25.27
CA GLN A 42 20.31 -45.02 24.09
C GLN A 42 19.16 -45.97 24.42
N PRO A 43 17.90 -45.64 24.09
CA PRO A 43 16.76 -46.48 24.45
C PRO A 43 16.77 -47.84 23.72
N PHE A 44 17.51 -47.96 22.61
CA PHE A 44 17.62 -49.17 21.80
C PHE A 44 19.06 -49.38 21.32
N GLU A 45 19.50 -50.63 21.14
CA GLU A 45 20.89 -50.97 20.76
C GLU A 45 21.31 -50.52 19.35
N TRP A 46 20.35 -50.30 18.45
CA TRP A 46 20.60 -49.77 17.09
C TRP A 46 20.49 -48.23 17.04
N TRP A 47 20.22 -47.58 18.17
CA TRP A 47 19.99 -46.14 18.25
C TRP A 47 21.31 -45.38 18.25
N GLN A 48 21.60 -44.67 17.16
CA GLN A 48 22.80 -43.85 17.07
C GLN A 48 22.56 -42.41 17.55
N GLN A 49 23.55 -41.81 18.22
CA GLN A 49 23.41 -40.51 18.88
C GLN A 49 22.96 -39.39 17.94
N TRP A 50 23.37 -39.42 16.67
CA TRP A 50 22.96 -38.44 15.66
C TRP A 50 21.47 -38.49 15.29
N TYR A 51 20.74 -39.58 15.63
CA TYR A 51 19.29 -39.63 15.44
C TYR A 51 18.55 -38.59 16.29
N TRP A 52 19.11 -38.16 17.42
CA TRP A 52 18.54 -37.05 18.19
C TRP A 52 18.59 -35.72 17.44
N LEU A 53 19.61 -35.50 16.60
CA LEU A 53 19.70 -34.30 15.75
C LEU A 53 18.66 -34.35 14.62
N ILE A 54 18.45 -35.53 14.02
CA ILE A 54 17.39 -35.71 13.01
C ILE A 54 16.00 -35.58 13.63
N PHE A 55 15.80 -36.10 14.83
CA PHE A 55 14.52 -35.97 15.53
C PHE A 55 14.25 -34.52 15.93
N GLY A 56 15.28 -33.79 16.38
CA GLY A 56 15.19 -32.34 16.63
C GLY A 56 14.83 -31.57 15.36
N ALA A 57 15.50 -31.85 14.24
CA ALA A 57 15.19 -31.24 12.95
C ALA A 57 13.79 -31.61 12.43
N LEU A 58 13.33 -32.84 12.67
CA LEU A 58 12.00 -33.31 12.26
C LEU A 58 10.90 -32.72 13.16
N ALA A 59 11.15 -32.61 14.47
CA ALA A 59 10.25 -31.94 15.41
C ALA A 59 10.15 -30.45 15.11
N GLU A 60 11.26 -29.80 14.72
CA GLU A 60 11.28 -28.42 14.27
C GLU A 60 10.56 -28.26 12.93
N ALA A 61 10.72 -29.19 11.98
CA ALA A 61 9.96 -29.18 10.72
C ALA A 61 8.45 -29.40 10.93
N ILE A 62 8.05 -30.27 11.87
CA ILE A 62 6.65 -30.47 12.25
C ILE A 62 6.11 -29.25 13.00
N TYR A 63 6.88 -28.67 13.93
CA TYR A 63 6.51 -27.46 14.66
C TYR A 63 6.38 -26.25 13.73
N LEU A 64 7.33 -26.05 12.81
CA LEU A 64 7.28 -25.04 11.74
C LEU A 64 6.09 -25.30 10.81
N GLY A 65 5.82 -26.56 10.45
CA GLY A 65 4.63 -26.93 9.69
C GLY A 65 3.33 -26.56 10.43
N VAL A 66 3.26 -26.81 11.73
CA VAL A 66 2.09 -26.50 12.58
C VAL A 66 1.96 -24.99 12.86
N THR A 67 3.06 -24.26 13.01
CA THR A 67 3.07 -22.79 13.24
C THR A 67 2.85 -21.98 11.97
N VAL A 68 3.30 -22.48 10.80
CA VAL A 68 2.86 -21.97 9.49
C VAL A 68 1.36 -22.20 9.28
N THR A 69 0.79 -23.20 9.95
CA THR A 69 -0.65 -23.46 9.97
C THR A 69 -1.38 -22.70 11.09
N ASP A 70 -0.70 -21.84 11.88
CA ASP A 70 -1.35 -20.97 12.86
C ASP A 70 -1.83 -19.66 12.17
N PRO A 71 -3.14 -19.53 11.87
CA PRO A 71 -3.68 -18.35 11.19
C PRO A 71 -3.45 -17.04 11.95
N LYS A 72 -3.24 -17.09 13.27
CA LYS A 72 -2.99 -15.89 14.08
C LYS A 72 -1.59 -15.33 13.87
N ALA A 73 -0.57 -16.20 13.81
CA ALA A 73 0.81 -15.79 13.57
C ALA A 73 0.99 -15.16 12.19
N ALA A 74 0.37 -15.75 11.16
CA ALA A 74 0.39 -15.23 9.79
C ALA A 74 -0.24 -13.83 9.70
N GLN A 75 -1.41 -13.59 10.32
CA GLN A 75 -2.06 -12.28 10.28
C GLN A 75 -1.27 -11.20 11.02
N HIS A 76 -0.73 -11.51 12.21
CA HIS A 76 0.13 -10.58 12.94
C HIS A 76 1.42 -10.24 12.17
N ALA A 77 1.92 -11.14 11.33
CA ALA A 77 3.03 -10.84 10.43
C ALA A 77 2.61 -9.87 9.32
N VAL A 78 1.50 -10.13 8.61
CA VAL A 78 1.06 -9.23 7.53
C VAL A 78 0.64 -7.86 8.05
N ASP A 79 0.00 -7.77 9.22
CA ASP A 79 -0.37 -6.50 9.84
C ASP A 79 0.84 -5.67 10.26
N ARG A 80 1.86 -6.32 10.83
CA ARG A 80 3.13 -5.65 11.13
C ARG A 80 3.80 -5.16 9.84
N MET A 81 3.88 -6.02 8.82
CA MET A 81 4.46 -5.65 7.53
C MET A 81 3.72 -4.49 6.85
N LEU A 82 2.39 -4.45 6.89
CA LEU A 82 1.63 -3.34 6.32
C LEU A 82 1.79 -2.06 7.13
N THR A 83 1.81 -2.15 8.46
CA THR A 83 2.01 -0.97 9.31
C THR A 83 3.42 -0.41 9.14
N GLU A 84 4.40 -1.28 8.97
CA GLU A 84 5.79 -0.89 8.72
C GLU A 84 5.99 -0.32 7.30
N ARG A 85 5.34 -0.91 6.29
CA ARG A 85 5.45 -0.46 4.90
C ARG A 85 4.60 0.78 4.59
N TYR A 86 3.45 0.93 5.25
CA TYR A 86 2.46 1.98 5.01
C TYR A 86 2.12 2.72 6.31
N ASP A 87 3.14 3.31 6.95
CA ASP A 87 2.97 4.00 8.22
C ASP A 87 2.16 5.30 8.04
N PRO A 88 0.98 5.46 8.70
CA PRO A 88 0.22 6.69 8.62
C PRO A 88 0.96 7.93 9.16
N ARG A 89 1.98 7.75 9.99
CA ARG A 89 2.79 8.85 10.53
C ARG A 89 3.62 9.54 9.44
N ASP A 90 3.89 8.85 8.34
CA ASP A 90 4.61 9.40 7.18
C ASP A 90 3.75 10.32 6.31
N ILE A 91 2.43 10.34 6.55
CA ILE A 91 1.47 11.22 5.88
C ILE A 91 1.29 12.47 6.73
N ARG A 92 1.56 13.66 6.20
CA ARG A 92 1.42 14.94 6.94
C ARG A 92 0.00 15.47 6.93
N ASN A 93 -0.71 15.34 5.80
CA ASN A 93 -2.10 15.76 5.70
C ASN A 93 -2.96 14.99 6.74
N PRO A 94 -3.59 15.68 7.71
CA PRO A 94 -4.30 15.01 8.79
C PRO A 94 -5.52 14.22 8.29
N VAL A 95 -6.18 14.68 7.24
CA VAL A 95 -7.34 14.01 6.65
C VAL A 95 -6.89 12.74 5.94
N ALA A 96 -5.90 12.82 5.07
CA ALA A 96 -5.38 11.65 4.36
C ALA A 96 -4.78 10.61 5.31
N ARG A 97 -4.09 11.07 6.37
CA ARG A 97 -3.58 10.22 7.46
C ARG A 97 -4.70 9.45 8.15
N GLU A 98 -5.78 10.14 8.50
CA GLU A 98 -6.92 9.51 9.17
C GLU A 98 -7.62 8.49 8.25
N ARG A 99 -7.78 8.80 6.96
CA ARG A 99 -8.33 7.85 5.99
C ARG A 99 -7.47 6.58 5.87
N LEU A 100 -6.14 6.71 5.83
CA LEU A 100 -5.22 5.56 5.81
C LEU A 100 -5.30 4.73 7.09
N LYS A 101 -5.38 5.36 8.27
CA LYS A 101 -5.57 4.64 9.55
C LYS A 101 -6.84 3.78 9.53
N ARG A 102 -7.95 4.36 9.08
CA ARG A 102 -9.23 3.64 8.97
C ARG A 102 -9.17 2.51 7.95
N ALA A 103 -8.48 2.70 6.83
CA ALA A 103 -8.26 1.64 5.85
C ALA A 103 -7.47 0.45 6.44
N LEU A 104 -6.39 0.73 7.19
CA LEU A 104 -5.64 -0.29 7.93
C LEU A 104 -6.50 -1.00 8.97
N GLU A 105 -7.35 -0.25 9.68
CA GLU A 105 -8.31 -0.79 10.64
C GLU A 105 -9.32 -1.74 9.98
N TYR A 106 -9.95 -1.33 8.87
CA TYR A 106 -10.88 -2.19 8.13
C TYR A 106 -10.23 -3.48 7.68
N ARG A 107 -9.00 -3.43 7.17
CA ARG A 107 -8.25 -4.62 6.80
C ARG A 107 -8.04 -5.56 7.98
N ARG A 108 -7.61 -5.05 9.13
CA ARG A 108 -7.43 -5.85 10.35
C ARG A 108 -8.74 -6.55 10.72
N LEU A 109 -9.84 -5.80 10.74
CA LEU A 109 -11.16 -6.34 11.08
C LEU A 109 -11.63 -7.42 10.10
N ILE A 110 -11.34 -7.28 8.80
CA ILE A 110 -11.64 -8.30 7.78
C ILE A 110 -10.75 -9.54 7.96
N GLY A 111 -9.47 -9.36 8.31
CA GLY A 111 -8.58 -10.47 8.66
C GLY A 111 -9.11 -11.26 9.87
N GLU A 112 -9.50 -10.58 10.93
CA GLU A 112 -10.08 -11.20 12.13
C GLU A 112 -11.39 -11.95 11.80
N ALA A 113 -12.23 -11.41 10.92
CA ALA A 113 -13.43 -12.07 10.45
C ALA A 113 -13.11 -13.37 9.69
N ALA A 114 -12.05 -13.38 8.87
CA ALA A 114 -11.61 -14.59 8.15
C ALA A 114 -11.29 -15.76 9.10
N GLN A 115 -10.70 -15.47 10.26
CA GLN A 115 -10.32 -16.50 11.23
C GLN A 115 -11.51 -17.19 11.89
N ARG A 116 -12.67 -16.53 11.96
CA ARG A 116 -13.88 -17.10 12.56
C ARG A 116 -14.54 -18.16 11.66
N HIS A 117 -14.16 -18.19 10.39
CA HIS A 117 -14.75 -19.07 9.39
C HIS A 117 -13.78 -20.19 8.99
N ILE A 118 -14.31 -21.32 8.54
CA ILE A 118 -13.55 -22.50 8.10
C ILE A 118 -13.91 -22.83 6.65
N GLY A 119 -12.99 -23.45 5.92
CA GLY A 119 -13.25 -23.97 4.57
C GLY A 119 -13.27 -22.87 3.48
N PRO A 120 -14.08 -23.03 2.41
CA PRO A 120 -14.07 -22.14 1.25
C PRO A 120 -14.36 -20.67 1.58
N MET A 121 -15.18 -20.43 2.61
CA MET A 121 -15.49 -19.10 3.13
C MET A 121 -14.21 -18.39 3.60
N ARG A 122 -13.38 -19.05 4.40
CA ARG A 122 -12.11 -18.50 4.88
C ARG A 122 -11.21 -18.09 3.72
N THR A 123 -11.06 -18.96 2.72
CA THR A 123 -10.26 -18.68 1.53
C THR A 123 -10.78 -17.48 0.74
N SER A 124 -12.11 -17.33 0.62
CA SER A 124 -12.71 -16.15 -0.02
C SER A 124 -12.38 -14.87 0.73
N ILE A 125 -12.49 -14.86 2.06
CA ILE A 125 -12.22 -13.69 2.89
C ILE A 125 -10.73 -13.34 2.86
N GLU A 126 -9.85 -14.35 2.91
CA GLU A 126 -8.39 -14.17 2.76
C GLU A 126 -8.04 -13.56 1.40
N SER A 127 -8.72 -13.97 0.33
CA SER A 127 -8.57 -13.35 -1.00
C SER A 127 -8.98 -11.89 -0.98
N THR A 128 -10.15 -11.56 -0.42
CA THR A 128 -10.62 -10.16 -0.29
C THR A 128 -9.65 -9.32 0.56
N ALA A 129 -9.14 -9.86 1.66
CA ALA A 129 -8.15 -9.18 2.49
C ALA A 129 -6.84 -8.90 1.72
N SER A 130 -6.41 -9.84 0.87
CA SER A 130 -5.25 -9.63 0.00
C SER A 130 -5.49 -8.54 -1.05
N GLU A 131 -6.69 -8.41 -1.58
CA GLU A 131 -7.02 -7.36 -2.56
C GLU A 131 -7.05 -5.97 -1.90
N ILE A 132 -7.55 -5.89 -0.67
CA ILE A 132 -7.54 -4.66 0.15
C ILE A 132 -6.10 -4.16 0.41
N ASN A 133 -5.10 -5.03 0.44
CA ASN A 133 -3.70 -4.60 0.55
C ASN A 133 -3.30 -3.65 -0.59
N ALA A 134 -3.81 -3.89 -1.80
CA ALA A 134 -3.55 -3.03 -2.95
C ALA A 134 -4.24 -1.67 -2.80
N TRP A 135 -5.45 -1.63 -2.23
CA TRP A 135 -6.13 -0.38 -1.90
C TRP A 135 -5.36 0.45 -0.88
N ILE A 136 -4.86 -0.18 0.18
CA ILE A 136 -4.05 0.50 1.20
C ILE A 136 -2.77 1.07 0.59
N GLU A 137 -2.11 0.32 -0.31
CA GLU A 137 -0.94 0.82 -1.05
C GLU A 137 -1.28 2.07 -1.85
N GLN A 138 -2.38 2.06 -2.60
CA GLN A 138 -2.80 3.21 -3.41
C GLN A 138 -3.22 4.41 -2.55
N ILE A 139 -3.96 4.18 -1.46
CA ILE A 139 -4.33 5.23 -0.49
C ILE A 139 -3.06 5.90 0.06
N TYR A 140 -2.06 5.10 0.45
CA TYR A 140 -0.79 5.59 0.96
C TYR A 140 -0.02 6.40 -0.09
N LEU A 141 0.15 5.87 -1.31
CA LEU A 141 0.88 6.54 -2.39
C LEU A 141 0.22 7.86 -2.78
N LEU A 142 -1.11 7.87 -2.90
CA LEU A 142 -1.87 9.06 -3.24
C LEU A 142 -1.78 10.12 -2.14
N ALA A 143 -1.88 9.70 -0.87
CA ALA A 143 -1.67 10.59 0.28
C ALA A 143 -0.25 11.21 0.30
N LYS A 144 0.79 10.41 0.07
CA LYS A 144 2.18 10.92 -0.05
C LYS A 144 2.32 11.92 -1.19
N ARG A 145 1.66 11.66 -2.32
CA ARG A 145 1.69 12.56 -3.49
C ARG A 145 1.00 13.89 -3.21
N MET A 146 -0.09 13.87 -2.46
CA MET A 146 -0.76 15.08 -1.98
C MET A 146 0.13 15.89 -1.02
N ASP A 147 0.81 15.23 -0.08
CA ASP A 147 1.77 15.90 0.81
C ASP A 147 2.90 16.58 0.02
N MET A 148 3.48 15.88 -0.97
CA MET A 148 4.52 16.45 -1.83
C MET A 148 4.04 17.70 -2.59
N PHE A 149 2.77 17.74 -3.00
CA PHE A 149 2.19 18.91 -3.66
C PHE A 149 2.06 20.09 -2.69
N GLU A 150 1.50 19.87 -1.50
CA GLU A 150 1.29 20.91 -0.49
C GLU A 150 2.62 21.48 0.04
N GLU A 151 3.65 20.66 0.14
CA GLU A 151 4.97 21.06 0.62
C GLU A 151 5.82 21.77 -0.44
N ASN A 152 5.45 21.67 -1.72
CA ASN A 152 6.26 22.22 -2.79
C ASN A 152 6.15 23.75 -2.83
N ALA A 153 7.12 24.41 -2.20
CA ALA A 153 7.21 25.87 -2.14
C ALA A 153 7.28 26.54 -3.53
N ILE A 154 7.84 25.86 -4.55
CA ILE A 154 7.89 26.38 -5.93
C ILE A 154 6.49 26.41 -6.53
N ILE A 155 5.76 25.29 -6.45
CA ILE A 155 4.37 25.21 -6.96
C ILE A 155 3.47 26.21 -6.21
N ALA A 156 3.59 26.29 -4.88
CA ALA A 156 2.82 27.22 -4.07
C ALA A 156 3.10 28.70 -4.45
N ARG A 157 4.37 29.03 -4.72
CA ARG A 157 4.77 30.36 -5.18
C ARG A 157 4.24 30.64 -6.59
N ASP A 158 4.45 29.74 -7.53
CA ASP A 158 4.10 29.93 -8.94
C ASP A 158 2.58 30.05 -9.11
N ARG A 159 1.78 29.30 -8.33
CA ARG A 159 0.31 29.47 -8.27
C ARG A 159 -0.12 30.89 -7.90
N ARG A 160 0.68 31.62 -7.11
CA ARG A 160 0.41 33.00 -6.70
C ARG A 160 0.97 34.02 -7.69
N LEU A 161 2.18 33.78 -8.22
CA LEU A 161 2.91 34.73 -9.05
C LEU A 161 2.49 34.69 -10.52
N VAL A 162 2.35 33.50 -11.12
CA VAL A 162 2.07 33.34 -12.56
C VAL A 162 0.82 34.10 -13.03
N PRO A 163 -0.32 34.10 -12.30
CA PRO A 163 -1.47 34.91 -12.69
C PRO A 163 -1.20 36.42 -12.71
N GLN A 164 -0.37 36.90 -11.76
CA GLN A 164 -0.02 38.32 -11.65
C GLN A 164 0.95 38.72 -12.77
N ASP A 165 1.96 37.89 -13.03
CA ASP A 165 2.91 38.09 -14.13
C ASP A 165 2.18 38.11 -15.48
N LEU A 166 1.25 37.19 -15.70
CA LEU A 166 0.42 37.14 -16.91
C LEU A 166 -0.41 38.41 -17.08
N ALA A 167 -1.05 38.90 -16.02
CA ALA A 167 -1.80 40.16 -16.05
C ALA A 167 -0.88 41.36 -16.34
N ASN A 168 0.35 41.36 -15.83
CA ASN A 168 1.33 42.41 -16.09
C ASN A 168 1.79 42.39 -17.56
N LEU A 169 2.09 41.21 -18.12
CA LEU A 169 2.50 41.06 -19.51
C LEU A 169 1.40 41.51 -20.47
N ARG A 170 0.13 41.12 -20.22
CA ARG A 170 -1.01 41.55 -21.04
C ARG A 170 -1.17 43.08 -21.04
N ARG A 171 -1.09 43.71 -19.86
CA ARG A 171 -1.12 45.18 -19.76
C ARG A 171 0.02 45.86 -20.51
N ARG A 172 1.23 45.27 -20.51
CA ARG A 172 2.37 45.79 -21.29
C ARG A 172 2.13 45.67 -22.79
N LEU A 173 1.59 44.53 -23.25
CA LEU A 173 1.27 44.31 -24.67
C LEU A 173 0.25 45.32 -25.21
N GLU A 174 -0.71 45.74 -24.40
CA GLU A 174 -1.72 46.75 -24.77
C GLU A 174 -1.13 48.11 -25.12
N VAL A 175 -0.02 48.49 -24.47
CA VAL A 175 0.61 49.81 -24.62
C VAL A 175 1.89 49.79 -25.47
N GLU A 176 2.41 48.60 -25.78
CA GLU A 176 3.63 48.42 -26.57
C GLU A 176 3.40 48.72 -28.05
N ARG A 177 4.34 49.46 -28.65
CA ARG A 177 4.27 49.93 -30.04
C ARG A 177 5.35 49.31 -30.92
N ASP A 178 6.45 48.87 -30.34
CA ASP A 178 7.50 48.20 -31.10
C ASP A 178 7.06 46.78 -31.52
N PRO A 179 7.06 46.46 -32.82
CA PRO A 179 6.56 45.18 -33.31
C PRO A 179 7.40 43.98 -32.85
N GLY A 180 8.71 44.15 -32.62
CA GLY A 180 9.58 43.09 -32.11
C GLY A 180 9.26 42.77 -30.65
N VAL A 181 9.19 43.80 -29.81
CA VAL A 181 8.84 43.64 -28.38
C VAL A 181 7.42 43.09 -28.21
N ARG A 182 6.46 43.48 -29.07
CA ARG A 182 5.12 42.88 -29.06
C ARG A 182 5.15 41.38 -29.31
N ALA A 183 5.91 40.93 -30.30
CA ALA A 183 6.04 39.51 -30.61
C ALA A 183 6.65 38.73 -29.43
N GLU A 184 7.69 39.26 -28.79
CA GLU A 184 8.29 38.66 -27.59
C GLU A 184 7.31 38.62 -26.40
N LEU A 185 6.51 39.67 -26.20
CA LEU A 185 5.48 39.71 -25.16
C LEU A 185 4.37 38.69 -25.42
N GLU A 186 3.94 38.52 -26.67
CA GLU A 186 2.94 37.52 -27.07
C GLU A 186 3.44 36.09 -26.80
N GLU A 187 4.69 35.79 -27.15
CA GLU A 187 5.33 34.49 -26.86
C GLU A 187 5.41 34.22 -25.34
N ALA A 188 5.86 35.24 -24.58
CA ALA A 188 5.94 35.14 -23.12
C ALA A 188 4.57 34.93 -22.47
N ILE A 189 3.53 35.60 -22.98
CA ILE A 189 2.13 35.41 -22.56
C ILE A 189 1.69 33.97 -22.83
N GLN A 190 1.93 33.45 -24.04
CA GLN A 190 1.53 32.08 -24.40
C GLN A 190 2.19 31.04 -23.50
N THR A 191 3.48 31.22 -23.18
CA THR A 191 4.21 30.34 -22.25
C THR A 191 3.61 30.42 -20.84
N LYS A 192 3.31 31.62 -20.35
CA LYS A 192 2.70 31.82 -19.02
C LYS A 192 1.27 31.30 -18.94
N GLU A 193 0.49 31.38 -20.01
CA GLU A 193 -0.85 30.77 -20.10
C GLU A 193 -0.78 29.26 -20.00
N THR A 194 0.17 28.64 -20.71
CA THR A 194 0.41 27.19 -20.64
C THR A 194 0.83 26.78 -19.23
N GLN A 195 1.76 27.53 -18.61
CA GLN A 195 2.17 27.30 -17.22
C GLN A 195 0.98 27.39 -16.26
N LEU A 196 0.11 28.39 -16.41
CA LEU A 196 -1.08 28.56 -15.58
C LEU A 196 -2.09 27.43 -15.77
N ALA A 197 -2.31 26.98 -17.01
CA ALA A 197 -3.20 25.87 -17.31
C ALA A 197 -2.72 24.58 -16.63
N ASN A 198 -1.41 24.30 -16.67
CA ASN A 198 -0.82 23.14 -16.02
C ASN A 198 -0.94 23.20 -14.49
N LEU A 199 -0.66 24.36 -13.89
CA LEU A 199 -0.82 24.55 -12.44
C LEU A 199 -2.27 24.34 -11.98
N ARG A 200 -3.25 24.79 -12.78
CA ARG A 200 -4.68 24.56 -12.51
C ARG A 200 -5.06 23.09 -12.68
N SER A 201 -4.54 22.43 -13.71
CA SER A 201 -4.75 21.00 -13.93
C SER A 201 -4.23 20.19 -12.74
N LEU A 202 -3.01 20.49 -12.29
CA LEU A 202 -2.41 19.86 -11.12
C LEU A 202 -3.26 20.06 -9.86
N GLU A 203 -3.71 21.28 -9.58
CA GLU A 203 -4.58 21.56 -8.44
C GLU A 203 -5.89 20.76 -8.51
N ASN A 204 -6.51 20.66 -9.70
CA ASN A 204 -7.73 19.89 -9.89
C ASN A 204 -7.50 18.39 -9.68
N ASN A 205 -6.36 17.86 -10.13
CA ASN A 205 -6.00 16.46 -9.94
C ASN A 205 -5.78 16.13 -8.46
N ILE A 206 -5.19 17.04 -7.69
CA ILE A 206 -5.03 16.89 -6.23
C ILE A 206 -6.39 16.93 -5.52
N LYS A 207 -7.32 17.81 -5.92
CA LYS A 207 -8.69 17.79 -5.39
C LYS A 207 -9.42 16.49 -5.70
N ARG A 208 -9.26 15.98 -6.93
CA ARG A 208 -9.82 14.68 -7.33
C ARG A 208 -9.23 13.54 -6.50
N ALA A 209 -7.93 13.58 -6.23
CA ALA A 209 -7.27 12.61 -5.36
C ALA A 209 -7.87 12.58 -3.95
N ASP A 210 -8.12 13.76 -3.35
CA ASP A 210 -8.77 13.83 -2.04
C ASP A 210 -10.15 13.17 -2.03
N ILE A 211 -10.95 13.44 -3.07
CA ILE A 211 -12.28 12.84 -3.26
C ILE A 211 -12.17 11.33 -3.45
N GLN A 212 -11.20 10.87 -4.25
CA GLN A 212 -11.02 9.45 -4.52
C GLN A 212 -10.62 8.70 -3.25
N LEU A 213 -9.74 9.26 -2.41
CA LEU A 213 -9.41 8.68 -1.10
C LEU A 213 -10.63 8.49 -0.21
N ASP A 214 -11.56 9.44 -0.23
CA ASP A 214 -12.81 9.39 0.53
C ASP A 214 -13.76 8.30 0.01
N HIS A 215 -13.87 8.21 -1.31
CA HIS A 215 -14.66 7.20 -1.99
C HIS A 215 -14.12 5.78 -1.70
N THR A 216 -12.81 5.57 -1.83
CA THR A 216 -12.18 4.28 -1.54
C THR A 216 -12.37 3.87 -0.08
N LEU A 217 -12.27 4.82 0.85
CA LEU A 217 -12.53 4.54 2.26
C LEU A 217 -13.99 4.13 2.51
N SER A 218 -14.93 4.77 1.83
CA SER A 218 -16.36 4.43 1.91
C SER A 218 -16.66 3.05 1.30
N ALA A 219 -16.00 2.71 0.20
CA ALA A 219 -16.07 1.38 -0.41
C ALA A 219 -15.50 0.30 0.54
N LEU A 220 -14.37 0.58 1.19
CA LEU A 220 -13.79 -0.27 2.25
C LEU A 220 -14.76 -0.52 3.41
N GLY A 221 -15.41 0.54 3.91
CA GLY A 221 -16.43 0.43 4.95
C GLY A 221 -17.62 -0.42 4.51
N THR A 222 -18.01 -0.29 3.24
CA THR A 222 -19.08 -1.10 2.63
C THR A 222 -18.69 -2.57 2.51
N VAL A 223 -17.48 -2.87 2.04
CA VAL A 223 -16.92 -4.23 1.97
C VAL A 223 -16.93 -4.87 3.36
N TYR A 224 -16.45 -4.15 4.38
CA TYR A 224 -16.46 -4.63 5.76
C TYR A 224 -17.87 -4.87 6.31
N ALA A 225 -18.80 -3.95 6.09
CA ALA A 225 -20.19 -4.10 6.55
C ALA A 225 -20.86 -5.31 5.87
N GLN A 226 -20.63 -5.50 4.57
CA GLN A 226 -21.11 -6.68 3.85
C GLN A 226 -20.49 -7.96 4.42
N MET A 227 -19.21 -7.93 4.79
CA MET A 227 -18.52 -9.07 5.41
C MET A 227 -19.13 -9.45 6.76
N GLN A 228 -19.51 -8.48 7.60
CA GLN A 228 -20.19 -8.78 8.86
C GLN A 228 -21.57 -9.42 8.68
N LEU A 229 -22.31 -9.04 7.63
CA LEU A 229 -23.65 -9.59 7.36
C LEU A 229 -23.61 -11.06 6.88
N ILE A 230 -22.47 -11.53 6.36
CA ILE A 230 -22.27 -12.90 5.86
C ILE A 230 -22.40 -13.96 6.97
N ASP A 231 -22.16 -13.61 8.24
CA ASP A 231 -22.27 -14.53 9.40
C ASP A 231 -23.69 -15.12 9.57
N SER A 232 -24.68 -14.63 8.82
CA SER A 232 -26.09 -15.03 8.91
C SER A 232 -26.67 -15.80 7.70
N LYS A 233 -25.97 -15.89 6.55
CA LYS A 233 -26.46 -16.60 5.35
C LYS A 233 -25.32 -17.08 4.43
N ASP A 234 -25.47 -18.26 3.84
CA ASP A 234 -24.56 -18.83 2.83
C ASP A 234 -24.24 -17.83 1.70
N LEU A 235 -22.96 -17.73 1.35
CA LEU A 235 -22.46 -16.89 0.27
C LEU A 235 -22.99 -17.38 -1.09
N ASP A 236 -23.83 -16.58 -1.74
CA ASP A 236 -23.96 -16.66 -3.19
C ASP A 236 -22.64 -16.22 -3.83
N SER A 237 -22.00 -17.11 -4.59
CA SER A 237 -20.77 -16.85 -5.35
C SER A 237 -20.83 -15.57 -6.19
N GLY A 238 -22.02 -15.21 -6.70
CA GLY A 238 -22.27 -13.98 -7.45
C GLY A 238 -22.15 -12.68 -6.63
N ARG A 239 -22.20 -12.72 -5.29
CA ARG A 239 -22.00 -11.54 -4.43
C ARG A 239 -20.51 -11.28 -4.17
N ALA A 240 -19.74 -12.33 -3.92
CA ALA A 240 -18.28 -12.24 -3.79
C ALA A 240 -17.62 -11.77 -5.10
N GLN A 241 -18.12 -12.27 -6.25
CA GLN A 241 -17.63 -11.85 -7.56
C GLN A 241 -17.84 -10.35 -7.82
N ARG A 242 -19.02 -9.82 -7.47
CA ARG A 242 -19.33 -8.38 -7.62
C ARG A 242 -18.43 -7.50 -6.77
N LEU A 243 -18.21 -7.92 -5.52
CA LEU A 243 -17.31 -7.23 -4.60
C LEU A 243 -15.89 -7.18 -5.15
N GLN A 244 -15.39 -8.30 -5.70
CA GLN A 244 -14.07 -8.35 -6.33
C GLN A 244 -13.96 -7.42 -7.55
N THR A 245 -15.00 -7.34 -8.38
CA THR A 245 -15.04 -6.41 -9.53
C THR A 245 -15.02 -4.96 -9.05
N GLU A 246 -15.88 -4.60 -8.10
CA GLU A 246 -15.91 -3.27 -7.48
C GLU A 246 -14.54 -2.92 -6.86
N ILE A 247 -13.89 -3.90 -6.22
CA ILE A 247 -12.54 -3.75 -5.68
C ILE A 247 -11.53 -3.39 -6.77
N ARG A 248 -11.56 -4.13 -7.87
CA ARG A 248 -10.64 -3.92 -8.99
C ARG A 248 -10.85 -2.57 -9.66
N ASP A 249 -12.11 -2.17 -9.88
CA ASP A 249 -12.45 -0.90 -10.52
C ASP A 249 -11.96 0.29 -9.69
N GLU A 250 -12.07 0.19 -8.36
CA GLU A 250 -11.57 1.23 -7.45
C GLU A 250 -10.03 1.32 -7.45
N VAL A 251 -9.30 0.19 -7.53
CA VAL A 251 -7.83 0.20 -7.70
C VAL A 251 -7.45 0.96 -8.97
N LEU A 252 -8.14 0.67 -10.09
CA LEU A 252 -7.86 1.29 -11.37
C LEU A 252 -8.12 2.79 -11.32
N SER A 253 -9.23 3.22 -10.72
CA SER A 253 -9.54 4.64 -10.54
C SER A 253 -8.47 5.39 -9.73
N LEU A 254 -7.96 4.78 -8.65
CA LEU A 254 -6.87 5.35 -7.86
C LEU A 254 -5.57 5.45 -8.66
N GLN A 255 -5.23 4.40 -9.42
CA GLN A 255 -4.04 4.38 -10.27
C GLN A 255 -4.11 5.43 -11.37
N ASP A 256 -5.26 5.59 -12.03
CA ASP A 256 -5.49 6.61 -13.05
C ASP A 256 -5.33 8.02 -12.46
N THR A 257 -5.87 8.24 -11.25
CA THR A 257 -5.73 9.51 -10.54
C THR A 257 -4.27 9.81 -10.19
N LEU A 258 -3.51 8.79 -9.77
CA LEU A 258 -2.08 8.91 -9.49
C LEU A 258 -1.30 9.29 -10.76
N LEU A 259 -1.55 8.59 -11.87
CA LEU A 259 -0.92 8.85 -13.18
C LEU A 259 -1.23 10.27 -13.68
N ALA A 260 -2.46 10.73 -13.52
CA ALA A 260 -2.85 12.09 -13.89
C ALA A 260 -2.10 13.18 -13.08
N ILE A 261 -1.73 12.90 -11.83
CA ILE A 261 -0.89 13.82 -11.05
C ILE A 261 0.57 13.77 -11.54
N ASP A 262 1.08 12.58 -11.84
CA ASP A 262 2.46 12.37 -12.28
C ASP A 262 2.76 13.04 -13.63
N GLU A 263 1.85 12.91 -14.60
CA GLU A 263 1.98 13.47 -15.94
C GLU A 263 2.20 15.00 -15.90
N VAL A 264 1.39 15.71 -15.10
CA VAL A 264 1.46 17.18 -15.01
C VAL A 264 2.70 17.65 -14.26
N GLN A 265 3.19 16.87 -13.27
CA GLN A 265 4.42 17.18 -12.55
C GLN A 265 5.66 17.01 -13.43
N GLN A 266 5.74 15.94 -14.23
CA GLN A 266 6.85 15.73 -15.16
C GLN A 266 6.93 16.85 -16.20
N TYR A 267 5.80 17.32 -16.70
CA TYR A 267 5.73 18.45 -17.63
C TYR A 267 6.18 19.78 -16.99
N SER A 268 5.84 20.00 -15.72
CA SER A 268 6.23 21.21 -14.99
C SER A 268 7.74 21.23 -14.65
N ALA A 269 8.32 20.07 -14.34
CA ALA A 269 9.74 19.93 -14.00
C ALA A 269 10.69 20.07 -15.20
N SER A 270 10.22 19.74 -16.42
CA SER A 270 11.04 19.86 -17.64
C SER A 270 11.18 21.30 -18.14
N HIS A 271 10.23 22.17 -17.83
CA HIS A 271 10.22 23.58 -18.25
C HIS A 271 10.77 24.55 -17.17
N SER A 272 11.16 24.04 -16.00
CA SER A 272 11.79 24.82 -14.92
C SER A 272 13.32 24.71 -14.89
N ARG A 273 13.95 24.12 -15.91
CA ARG A 273 15.40 24.11 -16.14
C ARG A 273 15.73 25.00 -17.32
#